data_AF-A0A0E0EDP7-F1
#
_entry.id   AF-A0A0E0EDP7-F1
#
_cell.length_a   1.000
_cell.length_b   1.000
_cell.length_c   1.000
_cell.angle_alpha   90.00
_cell.angle_beta   90.00
_cell.angle_gamma   90.00
#
_symmetry.space_group_name_H-M   'P 1'
#
loop_
_entity.id
_entity.type
_entity.pdbx_description
1 polymer ?
#
loop_
_entity_poly.entity_id
_entity_poly.type
_entity_poly.pdbx_seq_one_letter_code
_entity_poly.pdbx_strand_id
1 'polypeptide(L)'
;MKGLFKSKPRTPADVVRQTRELLIFLDLHSGSRGGDAKREEKMAELSKNIRELKSILYGNGESEPVTEACVQLTQEFFRENTLRLLIICLPKLNLETRKDATQVVANLQRQQVSSKIVASEYLEANKDLLDTLISGYENMDIALHYGSMLRECIRHQSIARYVLESDHMKKFFDYIQLPNFDIASDASATFKELLTRHKATVAEFLSKNYDWFFSEFNTRLLSSTNYITKRQAIKLLGDMLLDRSNSAVMMRYVSSKDNLMILMNLLRDSSKNIQIEAFHVFKLFAANKNKPTEVVNILVTNRSKLLRFFAGFKIDKDKEQVIKEISAL
;
A
#
# COMPACT_ATOMS: atom_id res chain seq x y z
N MET A 1 9.26 6.36 60.10
CA MET A 1 9.71 5.58 58.94
C MET A 1 8.54 5.37 57.99
N LYS A 2 8.37 6.22 56.96
CA LYS A 2 7.49 5.92 55.83
C LYS A 2 8.38 5.26 54.78
N GLY A 3 8.50 3.93 54.86
CA GLY A 3 9.17 3.16 53.81
C GLY A 3 8.37 3.33 52.53
N LEU A 4 8.95 4.08 51.57
CA LEU A 4 8.43 4.17 50.21
C LEU A 4 8.39 2.76 49.64
N PHE A 5 7.19 2.18 49.52
CA PHE A 5 6.95 1.07 48.61
C PHE A 5 7.28 1.57 47.20
N LYS A 6 8.49 1.27 46.70
CA LYS A 6 8.77 1.41 45.27
C LYS A 6 7.80 0.47 44.56
N SER A 7 6.88 1.03 43.79
CA SER A 7 5.98 0.25 42.94
C SER A 7 6.81 -0.70 42.09
N LYS A 8 6.43 -1.98 42.03
CA LYS A 8 7.10 -2.99 41.19
C LYS A 8 7.22 -2.43 39.76
N PRO A 9 8.38 -2.55 39.09
CA PRO A 9 8.53 -2.10 37.71
C PRO A 9 7.47 -2.80 36.85
N ARG A 10 6.75 -2.01 36.02
CA ARG A 10 5.72 -2.54 35.12
C ARG A 10 6.38 -3.44 34.08
N THR A 11 5.83 -4.63 33.88
CA THR A 11 6.28 -5.53 32.82
C THR A 11 5.73 -5.05 31.47
N PRO A 12 6.32 -5.44 30.33
CA PRO A 12 5.78 -5.11 29.01
C PRO A 12 4.30 -5.51 28.85
N ALA A 13 3.92 -6.67 29.40
CA ALA A 13 2.53 -7.12 29.40
C ALA A 13 1.61 -6.21 30.23
N ASP A 14 2.07 -5.70 31.38
CA ASP A 14 1.27 -4.78 32.20
C ASP A 14 1.01 -3.46 31.47
N VAL A 15 2.00 -2.95 30.72
CA VAL A 15 1.84 -1.74 29.90
C VAL A 15 0.78 -1.97 28.81
N VAL A 16 0.78 -3.14 28.16
CA VAL A 16 -0.25 -3.51 27.17
C VAL A 16 -1.64 -3.58 27.80
N ARG A 17 -1.80 -4.27 28.94
CA ARG A 17 -3.10 -4.38 29.62
C ARG A 17 -3.66 -3.03 30.01
N GLN A 18 -2.83 -2.18 30.61
CA GLN A 18 -3.24 -0.82 30.98
C GLN A 18 -3.58 0.02 29.73
N THR A 19 -2.81 -0.11 28.64
CA THR A 19 -3.14 0.54 27.36
C THR A 19 -4.52 0.11 26.87
N ARG A 20 -4.80 -1.19 26.90
CA ARG A 20 -6.09 -1.75 26.47
C ARG A 20 -7.25 -1.27 27.33
N GLU A 21 -7.10 -1.25 28.65
CA GLU A 21 -8.13 -0.71 29.57
C GLU A 21 -8.47 0.75 29.26
N LEU A 22 -7.45 1.57 28.98
CA LEU A 22 -7.63 2.98 28.61
C LEU A 22 -8.31 3.12 27.24
N LEU A 23 -7.98 2.27 26.27
CA LEU A 23 -8.65 2.24 24.97
C LEU A 23 -10.13 1.85 25.10
N ILE A 24 -10.46 0.86 25.94
CA ILE A 24 -11.85 0.46 26.24
C ILE A 24 -12.60 1.63 26.88
N PHE A 25 -11.97 2.30 27.85
CA PHE A 25 -12.57 3.48 28.50
C PHE A 25 -12.92 4.57 27.46
N LEU A 26 -11.98 4.90 26.56
CA LEU A 26 -12.22 5.89 25.50
C LEU A 26 -13.27 5.44 24.50
N ASP A 27 -13.40 4.13 24.26
CA ASP A 27 -14.40 3.62 23.33
C ASP A 27 -15.82 3.80 23.87
N LEU A 28 -16.04 3.35 25.11
CA LEU A 28 -17.33 3.40 25.80
C LEU A 28 -17.82 4.83 26.10
N HIS A 29 -16.92 5.80 26.26
CA HIS A 29 -17.27 7.16 26.71
C HIS A 29 -17.18 8.22 25.59
N SER A 30 -17.22 7.82 24.32
CA SER A 30 -17.01 8.71 23.17
C SER A 30 -18.03 9.83 22.98
N GLY A 31 -19.18 9.82 23.68
CA GLY A 31 -20.25 10.82 23.58
C GLY A 31 -20.68 11.52 24.87
N SER A 32 -20.00 11.29 26.00
CA SER A 32 -20.42 11.85 27.29
C SER A 32 -19.95 13.29 27.48
N ARG A 33 -20.89 14.25 27.59
CA ARG A 33 -20.63 15.68 27.78
C ARG A 33 -20.20 16.08 29.20
N GLY A 34 -20.14 15.13 30.14
CA GLY A 34 -19.99 15.39 31.58
C GLY A 34 -18.66 14.95 32.22
N GLY A 35 -17.61 14.68 31.44
CA GLY A 35 -16.41 13.99 31.93
C GLY A 35 -15.06 14.47 31.39
N ASP A 36 -14.96 15.70 30.90
CA ASP A 36 -13.78 16.17 30.15
C ASP A 36 -12.46 16.04 30.94
N ALA A 37 -12.42 16.45 32.21
CA ALA A 37 -11.18 16.35 33.01
C ALA A 37 -10.71 14.90 33.21
N LYS A 38 -11.63 13.97 33.50
CA LYS A 38 -11.30 12.54 33.65
C LYS A 38 -10.88 11.94 32.30
N ARG A 39 -11.52 12.35 31.21
CA ARG A 39 -11.16 11.91 29.86
C ARG A 39 -9.79 12.41 29.44
N GLU A 40 -9.45 13.67 29.75
CA GLU A 40 -8.13 14.25 29.51
C GLU A 40 -7.04 13.52 30.31
N GLU A 41 -7.29 13.24 31.59
CA GLU A 41 -6.40 12.44 32.43
C GLU A 41 -6.13 11.06 31.80
N LYS A 42 -7.20 10.35 31.40
CA LYS A 42 -7.08 9.02 30.76
C LYS A 42 -6.40 9.08 29.38
N MET A 43 -6.59 10.17 28.63
CA MET A 43 -5.90 10.39 27.36
C MET A 43 -4.40 10.65 27.57
N ALA A 44 -4.02 11.38 28.62
CA ALA A 44 -2.62 11.61 28.97
C ALA A 44 -1.94 10.31 29.41
N GLU A 45 -2.60 9.51 30.25
CA GLU A 45 -2.13 8.16 30.63
C GLU A 45 -1.95 7.26 29.40
N LEU A 46 -2.92 7.26 28.47
CA LEU A 46 -2.85 6.45 27.26
C LEU A 46 -1.68 6.89 26.37
N SER A 47 -1.49 8.19 26.21
CA SER A 47 -0.39 8.75 25.43
C SER A 47 0.97 8.34 26.01
N LYS A 48 1.10 8.33 27.34
CA LYS A 48 2.31 7.85 28.04
C LYS A 48 2.54 6.36 27.78
N ASN A 49 1.49 5.54 27.89
CA ASN A 49 1.63 4.10 27.69
C ASN A 49 1.96 3.76 26.23
N ILE A 50 1.34 4.40 25.23
CA ILE A 50 1.68 4.18 23.81
C ILE A 50 3.13 4.57 23.52
N ARG A 51 3.63 5.65 24.13
CA ARG A 51 5.05 6.03 24.02
C ARG A 51 5.98 5.00 24.65
N GLU A 52 5.59 4.42 25.78
CA GLU A 52 6.33 3.34 26.44
C GLU A 52 6.33 2.05 25.62
N LEU A 53 5.20 1.67 25.01
CA LEU A 53 5.13 0.57 24.05
C LEU A 53 6.11 0.80 22.89
N LYS A 54 6.13 2.02 22.33
CA LYS A 54 7.09 2.40 21.28
C LYS A 54 8.53 2.26 21.77
N SER A 55 8.83 2.75 22.96
CA SER A 55 10.17 2.68 23.55
C SER A 55 10.63 1.25 23.80
N ILE A 56 9.72 0.32 24.16
CA ILE A 56 10.06 -1.10 24.29
C ILE A 56 10.43 -1.68 22.92
N LEU A 57 9.69 -1.30 21.87
CA LEU A 57 9.83 -1.86 20.51
C LEU A 57 10.99 -1.29 19.69
N TYR A 58 11.40 -0.04 19.96
CA TYR A 58 12.44 0.67 19.21
C TYR A 58 13.68 1.03 20.05
N GLY A 59 13.62 0.86 21.37
CA GLY A 59 14.60 1.44 22.28
C GLY A 59 14.31 2.91 22.61
N ASN A 60 15.15 3.51 23.44
CA ASN A 60 15.01 4.89 23.93
C ASN A 60 16.21 5.80 23.55
N GLY A 61 17.01 5.40 22.56
CA GLY A 61 18.21 6.11 22.12
C GLY A 61 19.47 5.82 22.96
N GLU A 62 19.30 5.43 24.21
CA GLU A 62 20.38 5.01 25.12
C GLU A 62 20.53 3.48 25.18
N SER A 63 19.44 2.75 24.96
CA SER A 63 19.38 1.30 25.02
C SER A 63 18.66 0.73 23.81
N GLU A 64 19.21 -0.37 23.28
CA GLU A 64 18.56 -1.16 22.24
C GLU A 64 17.32 -1.91 22.79
N PRO A 65 16.33 -2.20 21.93
CA PRO A 65 15.15 -2.95 22.34
C PRO A 65 15.51 -4.36 22.80
N VAL A 66 15.07 -4.72 24.01
CA VAL A 66 15.30 -6.05 24.58
C VAL A 66 14.36 -7.06 23.91
N THR A 67 14.93 -8.09 23.27
CA THR A 67 14.15 -9.08 22.49
C THR A 67 13.04 -9.74 23.30
N GLU A 68 13.34 -10.18 24.53
CA GLU A 68 12.34 -10.82 25.39
C GLU A 68 11.17 -9.87 25.72
N ALA A 69 11.45 -8.59 25.95
CA ALA A 69 10.43 -7.58 26.22
C ALA A 69 9.53 -7.34 24.99
N CYS A 70 10.12 -7.28 23.79
CA CYS A 70 9.38 -7.18 22.53
C CYS A 70 8.46 -8.40 22.32
N VAL A 71 8.94 -9.60 22.62
CA VAL A 71 8.17 -10.85 22.51
C VAL A 71 6.98 -10.84 23.47
N GLN A 72 7.20 -10.50 24.75
CA GLN A 72 6.14 -10.43 25.75
C GLN A 72 5.08 -9.38 25.39
N LEU A 73 5.52 -8.19 24.96
CA LEU A 73 4.62 -7.13 24.49
C LEU A 73 3.79 -7.62 23.30
N THR A 74 4.43 -8.21 22.29
CA THR A 74 3.77 -8.69 21.07
C THR A 74 2.70 -9.73 21.38
N GLN A 75 3.04 -10.73 22.20
CA GLN A 75 2.10 -11.78 22.62
C GLN A 75 0.87 -11.17 23.30
N GLU A 76 1.07 -10.32 24.31
CA GLU A 76 -0.02 -9.72 25.06
C GLU A 76 -0.88 -8.79 24.17
N PHE A 77 -0.25 -8.03 23.27
CA PHE A 77 -0.93 -7.06 22.42
C PHE A 77 -1.96 -7.71 21.49
N PHE A 78 -1.59 -8.84 20.87
CA PHE A 78 -2.48 -9.57 19.98
C PHE A 78 -3.48 -10.48 20.72
N ARG A 79 -3.09 -11.05 21.87
CA ARG A 79 -3.93 -11.99 22.64
C ARG A 79 -5.31 -11.44 22.99
N GLU A 80 -5.37 -10.19 23.41
CA GLU A 80 -6.60 -9.57 23.94
C GLU A 80 -7.25 -8.55 22.98
N ASN A 81 -6.98 -8.65 21.67
CA ASN A 81 -7.52 -7.75 20.63
C ASN A 81 -7.16 -6.25 20.83
N THR A 82 -5.99 -5.95 21.40
CA THR A 82 -5.55 -4.55 21.59
C THR A 82 -5.40 -3.82 20.26
N LEU A 83 -4.98 -4.50 19.19
CA LEU A 83 -4.88 -3.91 17.85
C LEU A 83 -6.21 -3.34 17.36
N ARG A 84 -7.30 -4.11 17.50
CA ARG A 84 -8.65 -3.68 17.08
C ARG A 84 -9.07 -2.41 17.79
N LEU A 85 -8.93 -2.40 19.11
CA LEU A 85 -9.26 -1.23 19.93
C LEU A 85 -8.41 -0.01 19.56
N LEU A 86 -7.12 -0.21 19.30
CA LEU A 86 -6.22 0.87 18.89
C LEU A 86 -6.62 1.47 17.54
N ILE A 87 -7.01 0.65 16.57
CA ILE A 87 -7.51 1.10 15.26
C ILE A 87 -8.80 1.91 15.45
N ILE A 88 -9.80 1.38 16.16
CA ILE A 88 -11.09 2.04 16.39
C ILE A 88 -10.93 3.39 17.12
N CYS A 89 -10.04 3.44 18.11
CA CYS A 89 -9.82 4.63 18.91
C CYS A 89 -8.82 5.63 18.29
N LEU A 90 -8.10 5.28 17.22
CA LEU A 90 -7.08 6.16 16.62
C LEU A 90 -7.60 7.57 16.29
N PRO A 91 -8.81 7.75 15.71
CA PRO A 91 -9.37 9.08 15.43
C PRO A 91 -9.60 9.92 16.70
N LYS A 92 -9.75 9.27 17.86
CA LYS A 92 -9.99 9.93 19.15
C LYS A 92 -8.69 10.43 19.80
N LEU A 93 -7.52 9.98 19.32
CA LEU A 93 -6.21 10.33 19.89
C LEU A 93 -5.69 11.65 19.32
N ASN A 94 -4.81 12.32 20.07
CA ASN A 94 -4.07 13.49 19.57
C ASN A 94 -3.01 13.08 18.53
N LEU A 95 -2.52 14.06 17.76
CA LEU A 95 -1.61 13.83 16.63
C LEU A 95 -0.34 13.05 17.00
N GLU A 96 0.30 13.38 18.11
CA GLU A 96 1.55 12.73 18.52
C GLU A 96 1.29 11.28 18.93
N THR A 97 0.22 11.04 19.67
CA THR A 97 -0.20 9.69 20.05
C THR A 97 -0.60 8.84 18.85
N ARG A 98 -1.21 9.43 17.80
CA ARG A 98 -1.49 8.72 16.53
C ARG A 98 -0.19 8.28 15.83
N LYS A 99 0.83 9.15 15.80
CA LYS A 99 2.15 8.80 15.24
C LYS A 99 2.80 7.66 16.00
N ASP A 100 2.84 7.74 17.33
CA ASP A 100 3.42 6.69 18.17
C ASP A 100 2.65 5.37 18.00
N ALA A 101 1.32 5.40 17.99
CA ALA A 101 0.48 4.23 17.74
C ALA A 101 0.75 3.60 16.36
N THR A 102 0.91 4.42 15.32
CA THR A 102 1.25 3.96 13.96
C THR A 102 2.58 3.22 13.94
N GLN A 103 3.60 3.75 14.63
CA GLN A 103 4.92 3.11 14.71
C GLN A 103 4.87 1.81 15.52
N VAL A 104 4.13 1.78 16.63
CA VAL A 104 3.90 0.56 17.42
C VAL A 104 3.29 -0.53 16.54
N VAL A 105 2.20 -0.22 15.82
CA VAL A 105 1.56 -1.18 14.90
C VAL A 105 2.53 -1.65 13.82
N ALA A 106 3.27 -0.74 13.18
CA ALA A 106 4.23 -1.07 12.13
C ALA A 106 5.32 -2.04 12.61
N ASN A 107 5.87 -1.81 13.81
CA ASN A 107 6.88 -2.69 14.40
C ASN A 107 6.31 -4.07 14.71
N LEU A 108 5.13 -4.11 15.34
CA LEU A 108 4.45 -5.35 15.72
C LEU A 108 4.15 -6.27 14.54
N GLN A 109 3.92 -5.73 13.34
CA GLN A 109 3.72 -6.54 12.13
C GLN A 109 4.92 -7.41 11.76
N ARG A 110 6.12 -7.07 12.25
CA ARG A 110 7.38 -7.74 11.90
C ARG A 110 7.95 -8.60 13.03
N GLN A 111 7.35 -8.52 14.22
CA GLN A 111 7.83 -9.25 15.39
C GLN A 111 7.60 -10.75 15.23
N GLN A 112 8.61 -11.54 15.62
CA GLN A 112 8.53 -12.99 15.65
C GLN A 112 8.46 -13.47 17.10
N VAL A 113 7.50 -14.34 17.35
CA VAL A 113 7.31 -15.01 18.65
C VAL A 113 7.43 -16.50 18.39
N SER A 114 8.43 -17.15 19.00
CA SER A 114 8.69 -18.58 18.76
C SER A 114 8.78 -18.92 17.27
N SER A 115 9.48 -18.07 16.50
CA SER A 115 9.64 -18.17 15.03
C SER A 115 8.36 -18.02 14.20
N LYS A 116 7.25 -17.55 14.81
CA LYS A 116 5.99 -17.26 14.12
C LYS A 116 5.68 -15.77 14.11
N ILE A 117 5.03 -15.30 13.05
CA ILE A 117 4.54 -13.92 12.95
C ILE A 117 3.10 -13.87 13.48
N VAL A 118 2.96 -13.58 14.78
CA VAL A 118 1.65 -13.56 15.48
C VAL A 118 0.68 -12.58 14.83
N ALA A 119 1.20 -11.46 14.31
CA ALA A 119 0.38 -10.46 13.64
C ALA A 119 -0.36 -11.03 12.41
N SER A 120 0.27 -11.93 11.65
CA SER A 120 -0.35 -12.57 10.48
C SER A 120 -1.52 -13.46 10.90
N GLU A 121 -1.32 -14.32 11.90
CA GLU A 121 -2.37 -15.21 12.43
C GLU A 121 -3.55 -14.39 12.99
N TYR A 122 -3.26 -13.33 13.73
CA TYR A 122 -4.28 -12.42 14.27
C TYR A 122 -5.10 -11.75 13.17
N LEU A 123 -4.44 -11.20 12.14
CA LEU A 123 -5.11 -10.50 11.05
C LEU A 123 -5.95 -11.47 10.19
N GLU A 124 -5.54 -12.73 10.04
CA GLU A 124 -6.33 -13.74 9.35
C GLU A 124 -7.67 -14.02 10.04
N ALA A 125 -7.72 -13.93 11.37
CA ALA A 125 -8.93 -14.05 12.17
C ALA A 125 -9.73 -12.73 12.28
N ASN A 126 -9.16 -11.59 11.88
CA ASN A 126 -9.73 -10.25 12.05
C ASN A 126 -9.64 -9.41 10.76
N LYS A 127 -10.04 -9.99 9.62
CA LYS A 127 -9.87 -9.37 8.31
C LYS A 127 -10.67 -8.08 8.12
N ASP A 128 -11.75 -7.90 8.86
CA ASP A 128 -12.58 -6.69 8.88
C ASP A 128 -11.82 -5.44 9.35
N LEU A 129 -10.68 -5.61 10.03
CA LEU A 129 -9.78 -4.50 10.36
C LEU A 129 -9.19 -3.86 9.10
N LEU A 130 -8.96 -4.64 8.04
CA LEU A 130 -8.45 -4.11 6.77
C LEU A 130 -9.50 -3.23 6.09
N ASP A 131 -10.77 -3.61 6.17
CA ASP A 131 -11.89 -2.83 5.62
C ASP A 131 -11.97 -1.45 6.31
N THR A 132 -11.74 -1.43 7.64
CA THR A 132 -11.65 -0.21 8.44
C THR A 132 -10.46 0.65 8.05
N LEU A 133 -9.28 0.03 7.90
CA LEU A 133 -8.06 0.75 7.50
C LEU A 133 -8.19 1.35 6.08
N ILE A 134 -8.76 0.60 5.13
CA ILE A 134 -8.97 1.07 3.76
C ILE A 134 -9.97 2.23 3.73
N SER A 135 -11.11 2.08 4.42
CA SER A 135 -12.13 3.13 4.46
C SER A 135 -11.65 4.40 5.18
N GLY A 136 -10.56 4.32 5.96
CA GLY A 136 -9.96 5.53 6.56
C GLY A 136 -9.35 6.51 5.59
N TYR A 137 -9.08 6.13 4.32
CA TYR A 137 -8.72 7.12 3.30
C TYR A 137 -9.82 8.18 3.09
N GLU A 138 -11.06 7.90 3.51
CA GLU A 138 -12.19 8.85 3.48
C GLU A 138 -12.12 9.89 4.62
N ASN A 139 -11.27 9.69 5.62
CA ASN A 139 -11.05 10.65 6.71
C ASN A 139 -9.64 11.27 6.62
N MET A 140 -9.59 12.53 6.19
CA MET A 140 -8.35 13.25 5.93
C MET A 140 -7.41 13.37 7.13
N ASP A 141 -7.94 13.38 8.36
CA ASP A 141 -7.14 13.56 9.59
C ASP A 141 -6.39 12.29 10.01
N ILE A 142 -6.83 11.12 9.54
CA ILE A 142 -6.25 9.82 9.89
C ILE A 142 -5.76 9.00 8.70
N ALA A 143 -6.05 9.44 7.47
CA ALA A 143 -5.79 8.68 6.25
C ALA A 143 -4.33 8.21 6.15
N LEU A 144 -3.36 9.09 6.42
CA LEU A 144 -1.93 8.73 6.36
C LEU A 144 -1.52 7.72 7.44
N HIS A 145 -2.17 7.75 8.61
CA HIS A 145 -1.93 6.78 9.67
C HIS A 145 -2.49 5.42 9.29
N TYR A 146 -3.73 5.36 8.81
CA TYR A 146 -4.35 4.12 8.38
C TYR A 146 -3.66 3.53 7.14
N GLY A 147 -3.27 4.36 6.17
CA GLY A 147 -2.49 3.94 5.01
C GLY A 147 -1.15 3.32 5.40
N SER A 148 -0.44 3.94 6.36
CA SER A 148 0.79 3.38 6.92
C SER A 148 0.58 2.03 7.62
N MET A 149 -0.43 1.92 8.48
CA MET A 149 -0.78 0.65 9.14
C MET A 149 -1.19 -0.43 8.13
N LEU A 150 -1.98 -0.07 7.12
CA LEU A 150 -2.43 -0.96 6.06
C LEU A 150 -1.25 -1.52 5.26
N ARG A 151 -0.29 -0.67 4.87
CA ARG A 151 0.92 -1.13 4.16
C ARG A 151 1.74 -2.13 4.94
N GLU A 152 1.79 -1.99 6.26
CA GLU A 152 2.47 -2.97 7.11
C GLU A 152 1.67 -4.28 7.23
N CYS A 153 0.34 -4.22 7.23
CA CYS A 153 -0.51 -5.41 7.25
C CYS A 153 -0.44 -6.23 5.95
N ILE A 154 -0.44 -5.57 4.78
CA ILE A 154 -0.37 -6.25 3.47
C ILE A 154 1.02 -6.84 3.16
N ARG A 155 1.99 -6.69 4.07
CA ARG A 155 3.24 -7.46 4.02
C ARG A 155 2.99 -8.96 4.16
N HIS A 156 1.90 -9.36 4.83
CA HIS A 156 1.48 -10.75 4.94
C HIS A 156 0.69 -11.14 3.69
N GLN A 157 1.09 -12.23 3.03
CA GLN A 157 0.51 -12.64 1.75
C GLN A 157 -1.00 -12.93 1.85
N SER A 158 -1.45 -13.54 2.94
CA SER A 158 -2.88 -13.84 3.18
C SER A 158 -3.73 -12.57 3.30
N ILE A 159 -3.17 -11.51 3.87
CA ILE A 159 -3.84 -10.22 4.03
C ILE A 159 -3.86 -9.43 2.72
N ALA A 160 -2.76 -9.41 1.98
CA ALA A 160 -2.74 -8.82 0.64
C ALA A 160 -3.73 -9.53 -0.30
N ARG A 161 -3.83 -10.86 -0.24
CA ARG A 161 -4.81 -11.64 -1.01
C ARG A 161 -6.25 -11.21 -0.66
N TYR A 162 -6.57 -11.11 0.62
CA TYR A 162 -7.89 -10.65 1.06
C TYR A 162 -8.25 -9.29 0.46
N VAL A 163 -7.34 -8.31 0.54
CA VAL A 163 -7.58 -6.97 0.00
C VAL A 163 -7.76 -7.01 -1.52
N LEU A 164 -6.89 -7.71 -2.25
CA LEU A 164 -6.96 -7.86 -3.71
C LEU A 164 -8.29 -8.47 -4.16
N GLU A 165 -8.79 -9.47 -3.45
CA GLU A 165 -10.02 -10.20 -3.81
C GLU A 165 -11.31 -9.52 -3.33
N SER A 166 -11.20 -8.46 -2.52
CA SER A 166 -12.34 -7.71 -1.99
C SER A 166 -12.78 -6.57 -2.92
N ASP A 167 -14.02 -6.10 -2.74
CA ASP A 167 -14.52 -4.89 -3.44
C ASP A 167 -13.74 -3.61 -3.04
N HIS A 168 -12.99 -3.64 -1.93
CA HIS A 168 -12.14 -2.53 -1.54
C HIS A 168 -11.04 -2.23 -2.56
N MET A 169 -10.63 -3.21 -3.37
CA MET A 169 -9.64 -3.01 -4.42
C MET A 169 -10.08 -1.91 -5.42
N LYS A 170 -11.38 -1.80 -5.69
CA LYS A 170 -11.94 -0.78 -6.60
C LYS A 170 -11.85 0.63 -6.02
N LYS A 171 -11.98 0.78 -4.69
CA LYS A 171 -11.92 2.08 -4.02
C LYS A 171 -10.57 2.79 -4.23
N PHE A 172 -9.48 2.06 -4.43
CA PHE A 172 -8.18 2.67 -4.70
C PHE A 172 -8.15 3.52 -5.98
N PHE A 173 -8.96 3.20 -7.00
CA PHE A 173 -9.06 4.04 -8.20
C PHE A 173 -9.65 5.42 -7.89
N ASP A 174 -10.48 5.54 -6.84
CA ASP A 174 -10.97 6.81 -6.32
C ASP A 174 -9.91 7.47 -5.42
N TYR A 175 -9.34 6.72 -4.47
CA TYR A 175 -8.41 7.26 -3.48
C TYR A 175 -7.12 7.84 -4.10
N ILE A 176 -6.59 7.20 -5.15
CA ILE A 176 -5.41 7.67 -5.89
C ILE A 176 -5.66 9.02 -6.60
N GLN A 177 -6.92 9.40 -6.75
CA GLN A 177 -7.34 10.62 -7.44
C GLN A 177 -7.92 11.66 -6.47
N LEU A 178 -7.77 11.47 -5.16
CA LEU A 178 -8.18 12.45 -4.16
C LEU A 178 -7.46 13.80 -4.37
N PRO A 179 -8.14 14.93 -4.11
CA PRO A 179 -7.53 16.26 -4.27
C PRO A 179 -6.34 16.50 -3.34
N ASN A 180 -6.32 15.85 -2.17
CA ASN A 180 -5.19 15.92 -1.26
C ASN A 180 -4.05 15.05 -1.78
N PHE A 181 -2.97 15.71 -2.20
CA PHE A 181 -1.82 15.06 -2.82
C PHE A 181 -1.15 14.02 -1.91
N ASP A 182 -0.96 14.32 -0.63
CA ASP A 182 -0.29 13.42 0.30
C ASP A 182 -1.09 12.12 0.47
N ILE A 183 -2.41 12.24 0.60
CA ILE A 183 -3.32 11.10 0.74
C ILE A 183 -3.39 10.29 -0.56
N ALA A 184 -3.52 10.95 -1.71
CA ALA A 184 -3.56 10.29 -3.01
C ALA A 184 -2.24 9.55 -3.32
N SER A 185 -1.11 10.17 -2.99
CA SER A 185 0.22 9.57 -3.12
C SER A 185 0.39 8.35 -2.20
N ASP A 186 -0.08 8.46 -0.95
CA ASP A 186 -0.08 7.36 0.01
C ASP A 186 -0.95 6.18 -0.46
N ALA A 187 -2.17 6.45 -0.93
CA ALA A 187 -3.04 5.44 -1.54
C ALA A 187 -2.41 4.79 -2.77
N SER A 188 -1.73 5.58 -3.62
CA SER A 188 -0.99 5.06 -4.78
C SER A 188 0.18 4.15 -4.37
N ALA A 189 0.86 4.45 -3.27
CA ALA A 189 1.92 3.59 -2.74
C ALA A 189 1.35 2.25 -2.25
N THR A 190 0.24 2.29 -1.52
CA THR A 190 -0.46 1.07 -1.06
C THR A 190 -0.97 0.22 -2.23
N PHE A 191 -1.60 0.84 -3.22
CA PHE A 191 -2.06 0.17 -4.45
C PHE A 191 -0.90 -0.48 -5.22
N LYS A 192 0.23 0.23 -5.34
CA LYS A 192 1.45 -0.31 -5.94
C LYS A 192 1.95 -1.53 -5.17
N GLU A 193 2.03 -1.47 -3.84
CA GLU A 193 2.49 -2.60 -3.03
C GLU A 193 1.60 -3.84 -3.19
N LEU A 194 0.27 -3.66 -3.18
CA LEU A 194 -0.69 -4.74 -3.43
C LEU A 194 -0.43 -5.43 -4.76
N LEU A 195 -0.11 -4.67 -5.81
CA LEU A 195 0.08 -5.15 -7.18
C LEU A 195 1.51 -5.58 -7.52
N THR A 196 2.46 -5.49 -6.59
CA THR A 196 3.87 -5.79 -6.92
C THR A 196 4.62 -6.61 -5.87
N ARG A 197 4.12 -6.73 -4.64
CA ARG A 197 4.82 -7.44 -3.55
C ARG A 197 4.75 -8.96 -3.70
N HIS A 198 3.53 -9.52 -3.71
CA HIS A 198 3.30 -10.98 -3.64
C HIS A 198 3.08 -11.56 -5.04
N LYS A 199 4.17 -11.84 -5.76
CA LYS A 199 4.17 -12.10 -7.22
C LYS A 199 3.14 -13.14 -7.69
N ALA A 200 3.10 -14.30 -7.02
CA ALA A 200 2.16 -15.37 -7.37
C ALA A 200 0.70 -14.96 -7.13
N THR A 201 0.40 -14.33 -5.98
CA THR A 201 -0.94 -13.84 -5.64
C THR A 201 -1.41 -12.77 -6.63
N VAL A 202 -0.52 -11.84 -7.00
CA VAL A 202 -0.82 -10.79 -7.98
C VAL A 202 -1.09 -11.39 -9.36
N ALA A 203 -0.28 -12.35 -9.81
CA ALA A 203 -0.46 -12.99 -11.09
C ALA A 203 -1.81 -13.73 -11.19
N GLU A 204 -2.17 -14.45 -10.12
CA GLU A 204 -3.48 -15.09 -9.98
C GLU A 204 -4.62 -14.07 -10.05
N PHE A 205 -4.53 -13.00 -9.24
CA PHE A 205 -5.51 -11.92 -9.21
C PHE A 205 -5.68 -11.27 -10.60
N LEU A 206 -4.60 -10.81 -11.23
CA LEU A 206 -4.64 -10.12 -12.53
C LEU A 206 -5.15 -11.03 -13.64
N SER A 207 -4.83 -12.33 -13.60
CA SER A 207 -5.33 -13.29 -14.60
C SER A 207 -6.82 -13.51 -14.48
N LYS A 208 -7.33 -13.67 -13.25
CA LYS A 208 -8.76 -13.88 -12.97
C LYS A 208 -9.60 -12.63 -13.21
N ASN A 209 -9.04 -11.46 -12.95
CA ASN A 209 -9.75 -10.18 -12.92
C ASN A 209 -9.39 -9.24 -14.09
N TYR A 210 -8.74 -9.78 -15.12
CA TYR A 210 -8.11 -9.02 -16.19
C TYR A 210 -9.02 -7.94 -16.79
N ASP A 211 -10.24 -8.31 -17.20
CA ASP A 211 -11.09 -7.43 -18.02
C ASP A 211 -11.54 -6.19 -17.26
N TRP A 212 -12.10 -6.36 -16.05
CA TRP A 212 -12.53 -5.20 -15.26
C TRP A 212 -11.33 -4.41 -14.74
N PHE A 213 -10.25 -5.08 -14.30
CA PHE A 213 -9.10 -4.40 -13.70
C PHE A 213 -8.40 -3.50 -14.73
N PHE A 214 -8.09 -4.02 -15.91
CA PHE A 214 -7.43 -3.21 -16.95
C PHE A 214 -8.38 -2.21 -17.59
N SER A 215 -9.69 -2.47 -17.64
CA SER A 215 -10.66 -1.45 -18.04
C SER A 215 -10.60 -0.23 -17.11
N GLU A 216 -10.70 -0.44 -15.79
CA GLU A 216 -10.59 0.63 -14.78
C GLU A 216 -9.20 1.28 -14.79
N PHE A 217 -8.12 0.49 -14.83
CA PHE A 217 -6.75 0.99 -14.84
C PHE A 217 -6.47 1.89 -16.05
N ASN A 218 -6.91 1.47 -17.23
CA ASN A 218 -6.70 2.23 -18.45
C ASN A 218 -7.51 3.53 -18.44
N THR A 219 -8.81 3.44 -18.19
CA THR A 219 -9.73 4.58 -18.26
C THR A 219 -9.50 5.59 -17.16
N ARG A 220 -9.23 5.13 -15.93
CA ARG A 220 -9.15 6.00 -14.75
C ARG A 220 -7.74 6.47 -14.44
N LEU A 221 -6.71 5.68 -14.75
CA LEU A 221 -5.33 6.02 -14.38
C LEU A 221 -4.47 6.40 -15.58
N LEU A 222 -4.37 5.55 -16.61
CA LEU A 222 -3.55 5.86 -17.79
C LEU A 222 -4.10 7.03 -18.61
N SER A 223 -5.43 7.17 -18.66
CA SER A 223 -6.09 8.31 -19.30
C SER A 223 -6.39 9.47 -18.35
N SER A 224 -5.86 9.45 -17.12
CA SER A 224 -6.06 10.54 -16.15
C SER A 224 -5.51 11.87 -16.67
N THR A 225 -6.20 12.97 -16.36
CA THR A 225 -5.70 14.32 -16.63
C THR A 225 -4.64 14.75 -15.63
N ASN A 226 -4.54 14.09 -14.48
CA ASN A 226 -3.51 14.33 -13.48
C ASN A 226 -2.17 13.75 -13.95
N TYR A 227 -1.19 14.63 -14.16
CA TYR A 227 0.16 14.25 -14.61
C TYR A 227 0.81 13.20 -13.71
N ILE A 228 0.70 13.33 -12.38
CA ILE A 228 1.36 12.44 -11.43
C ILE A 228 0.69 11.07 -11.44
N THR A 229 -0.65 11.02 -11.36
CA THR A 229 -1.42 9.78 -11.47
C THR A 229 -1.10 9.04 -12.76
N LYS A 230 -1.14 9.75 -13.90
CA LYS A 230 -0.81 9.20 -15.21
C LYS A 230 0.61 8.62 -15.23
N ARG A 231 1.61 9.39 -14.76
CA ARG A 231 3.00 8.94 -14.75
C ARG A 231 3.22 7.69 -13.89
N GLN A 232 2.67 7.68 -12.67
CA GLN A 232 2.81 6.54 -11.76
C GLN A 232 2.09 5.31 -12.29
N ALA A 233 0.94 5.47 -12.94
CA ALA A 233 0.19 4.38 -13.55
C ALA A 233 0.97 3.73 -14.70
N ILE A 234 1.61 4.51 -15.58
CA ILE A 234 2.42 3.95 -16.68
C ILE A 234 3.60 3.16 -16.12
N LYS A 235 4.28 3.71 -15.11
CA LYS A 235 5.39 3.02 -14.45
C LYS A 235 4.93 1.72 -13.79
N LEU A 236 3.79 1.75 -13.07
CA LEU A 236 3.21 0.56 -12.45
C LEU A 236 2.78 -0.48 -13.48
N LEU A 237 2.23 -0.06 -14.63
CA LEU A 237 1.91 -0.96 -15.73
C LEU A 237 3.17 -1.67 -16.22
N GLY A 238 4.27 -0.93 -16.42
CA GLY A 238 5.57 -1.51 -16.76
C GLY A 238 6.04 -2.53 -15.71
N ASP A 239 6.02 -2.15 -14.43
CA ASP A 239 6.40 -3.03 -13.31
C ASP A 239 5.56 -4.32 -13.30
N MET A 240 4.24 -4.24 -13.55
CA MET A 240 3.34 -5.41 -13.60
C MET A 240 3.62 -6.30 -14.82
N LEU A 241 3.74 -5.74 -16.01
CA LEU A 241 3.87 -6.53 -17.25
C LEU A 241 5.27 -7.15 -17.42
N LEU A 242 6.30 -6.55 -16.82
CA LEU A 242 7.68 -7.08 -16.86
C LEU A 242 7.94 -8.18 -15.83
N ASP A 243 7.05 -8.38 -14.85
CA ASP A 243 7.19 -9.47 -13.89
C ASP A 243 7.00 -10.83 -14.57
N ARG A 244 7.95 -11.75 -14.36
CA ARG A 244 7.93 -13.08 -14.99
C ARG A 244 6.66 -13.88 -14.63
N SER A 245 6.14 -13.67 -13.41
CA SER A 245 4.93 -14.34 -12.94
C SER A 245 3.68 -13.90 -13.72
N ASN A 246 3.72 -12.69 -14.29
CA ASN A 246 2.63 -12.09 -15.06
C ASN A 246 2.75 -12.34 -16.57
N SER A 247 3.57 -13.30 -17.02
CA SER A 247 3.80 -13.53 -18.46
C SER A 247 2.52 -13.75 -19.27
N ALA A 248 1.56 -14.51 -18.75
CA ALA A 248 0.26 -14.72 -19.41
C ALA A 248 -0.55 -13.41 -19.52
N VAL A 249 -0.60 -12.63 -18.44
CA VAL A 249 -1.25 -11.31 -18.39
C VAL A 249 -0.57 -10.36 -19.37
N MET A 250 0.76 -10.33 -19.39
CA MET A 250 1.56 -9.53 -20.31
C MET A 250 1.22 -9.87 -21.76
N MET A 251 1.25 -11.15 -22.12
CA MET A 251 0.93 -11.60 -23.47
C MET A 251 -0.48 -11.20 -23.89
N ARG A 252 -1.47 -11.30 -23.00
CA ARG A 252 -2.84 -10.83 -23.25
C ARG A 252 -2.88 -9.31 -23.46
N TYR A 253 -2.15 -8.54 -22.63
CA TYR A 253 -2.11 -7.08 -22.71
C TYR A 253 -1.49 -6.56 -23.99
N VAL A 254 -0.34 -7.11 -24.40
CA VAL A 254 0.39 -6.67 -25.60
C VAL A 254 -0.18 -7.18 -26.91
N SER A 255 -1.23 -8.01 -26.83
CA SER A 255 -1.99 -8.49 -27.98
C SER A 255 -3.27 -7.67 -28.21
N SER A 256 -3.59 -6.71 -27.33
CA SER A 256 -4.78 -5.86 -27.48
C SER A 256 -4.49 -4.61 -28.31
N LYS A 257 -5.30 -4.42 -29.36
CA LYS A 257 -5.34 -3.23 -30.18
C LYS A 257 -5.62 -1.96 -29.37
N ASP A 258 -6.58 -2.03 -28.45
CA ASP A 258 -7.00 -0.87 -27.65
C ASP A 258 -5.91 -0.45 -26.67
N ASN A 259 -5.23 -1.42 -26.06
CA ASN A 259 -4.09 -1.16 -25.18
C ASN A 259 -2.92 -0.51 -25.96
N LEU A 260 -2.65 -0.97 -27.19
CA LEU A 260 -1.65 -0.34 -28.06
C LEU A 260 -2.01 1.12 -28.35
N MET A 261 -3.28 1.39 -28.68
CA MET A 261 -3.74 2.75 -28.98
C MET A 261 -3.57 3.70 -27.80
N ILE A 262 -3.85 3.24 -26.57
CA ILE A 262 -3.59 4.02 -25.35
C ILE A 262 -2.10 4.37 -25.25
N LEU A 263 -1.20 3.40 -25.39
CA LEU A 263 0.25 3.66 -25.31
C LEU A 263 0.76 4.56 -26.44
N MET A 264 0.24 4.40 -27.66
CA MET A 264 0.60 5.27 -28.79
C MET A 264 0.17 6.73 -28.56
N ASN A 265 -0.96 6.95 -27.89
CA ASN A 265 -1.37 8.29 -27.48
C ASN A 265 -0.46 8.83 -26.37
N LEU A 266 -0.06 8.00 -25.40
CA LEU A 266 0.88 8.40 -24.34
C LEU A 266 2.29 8.72 -24.86
N LEU A 267 2.75 8.04 -25.92
CA LEU A 267 3.99 8.41 -26.64
C LEU A 267 3.92 9.80 -27.28
N ARG A 268 2.72 10.35 -27.47
CA ARG A 268 2.49 11.70 -28.01
C ARG A 268 2.15 12.73 -26.93
N ASP A 269 2.18 12.35 -25.65
CA ASP A 269 1.92 13.26 -24.53
C ASP A 269 2.93 14.41 -24.54
N SER A 270 2.54 15.61 -24.09
CA SER A 270 3.43 16.79 -24.09
C SER A 270 4.60 16.63 -23.12
N SER A 271 4.48 15.77 -22.10
CA SER A 271 5.53 15.51 -21.14
C SER A 271 6.51 14.45 -21.63
N LYS A 272 7.78 14.84 -21.76
CA LYS A 272 8.88 13.92 -22.12
C LYS A 272 9.00 12.74 -21.13
N ASN A 273 8.72 12.96 -19.85
CA ASN A 273 8.77 11.87 -18.86
C ASN A 273 7.66 10.84 -19.11
N ILE A 274 6.45 11.26 -19.47
CA ILE A 274 5.36 10.35 -19.85
C ILE A 274 5.76 9.55 -21.09
N GLN A 275 6.32 10.22 -22.10
CA GLN A 275 6.76 9.55 -23.33
C GLN A 275 7.80 8.46 -23.02
N ILE A 276 8.76 8.72 -22.13
CA ILE A 276 9.81 7.75 -21.76
C ILE A 276 9.22 6.54 -21.06
N GLU A 277 8.36 6.74 -20.06
CA GLU A 277 7.72 5.63 -19.35
C GLU A 277 6.81 4.83 -20.30
N ALA A 278 6.06 5.51 -21.18
CA ALA A 278 5.21 4.87 -22.19
C ALA A 278 6.03 4.03 -23.18
N PHE A 279 7.23 4.50 -23.55
CA PHE A 279 8.15 3.75 -24.40
C PHE A 279 8.58 2.42 -23.77
N HIS A 280 8.85 2.40 -22.45
CA HIS A 280 9.21 1.17 -21.74
C HIS A 280 8.12 0.10 -21.75
N VAL A 281 6.85 0.48 -21.85
CA VAL A 281 5.75 -0.46 -22.01
C VAL A 281 5.52 -0.78 -23.49
N PHE A 282 5.60 0.22 -24.37
CA PHE A 282 5.40 0.05 -25.81
C PHE A 282 6.39 -0.94 -26.43
N LYS A 283 7.65 -1.00 -25.95
CA LYS A 283 8.63 -1.97 -26.44
C LYS A 283 8.15 -3.42 -26.32
N LEU A 284 7.29 -3.74 -25.35
CA LEU A 284 6.72 -5.08 -25.19
C LEU A 284 5.79 -5.44 -26.35
N PHE A 285 5.06 -4.46 -26.90
CA PHE A 285 4.26 -4.65 -28.12
C PHE A 285 5.14 -4.91 -29.33
N ALA A 286 6.25 -4.17 -29.48
CA ALA A 286 7.20 -4.39 -30.58
C ALA A 286 7.90 -5.76 -30.46
N ALA A 287 8.24 -6.19 -29.25
CA ALA A 287 8.95 -7.42 -28.97
C ALA A 287 8.08 -8.69 -29.00
N ASN A 288 6.75 -8.54 -28.95
CA ASN A 288 5.83 -9.68 -29.04
C ASN A 288 6.03 -10.39 -30.39
N LYS A 289 6.48 -11.65 -30.39
CA LYS A 289 6.67 -12.42 -31.64
C LYS A 289 5.35 -12.88 -32.28
N ASN A 290 4.29 -12.96 -31.49
CA ASN A 290 2.97 -13.47 -31.89
C ASN A 290 1.95 -12.32 -31.93
N LYS A 291 2.30 -11.20 -32.60
CA LYS A 291 1.42 -10.02 -32.68
C LYS A 291 0.16 -10.37 -33.48
N PRO A 292 -1.05 -10.07 -32.98
CA PRO A 292 -2.25 -10.17 -33.79
C PRO A 292 -2.21 -9.22 -35.00
N THR A 293 -2.92 -9.58 -36.07
CA THR A 293 -2.94 -8.81 -37.32
C THR A 293 -3.33 -7.35 -37.12
N GLU A 294 -4.27 -7.06 -36.21
CA GLU A 294 -4.68 -5.69 -35.91
C GLU A 294 -3.55 -4.84 -35.30
N VAL A 295 -2.75 -5.43 -34.41
CA VAL A 295 -1.57 -4.80 -33.81
C VAL A 295 -0.51 -4.54 -34.88
N VAL A 296 -0.25 -5.53 -35.75
CA VAL A 296 0.68 -5.39 -36.88
C VAL A 296 0.23 -4.26 -37.81
N ASN A 297 -1.05 -4.24 -38.20
CA ASN A 297 -1.60 -3.23 -39.10
C ASN A 297 -1.43 -1.81 -38.55
N ILE A 298 -1.64 -1.61 -37.24
CA ILE A 298 -1.43 -0.30 -36.61
C ILE A 298 0.06 0.11 -36.67
N LEU A 299 0.97 -0.81 -36.35
CA LEU A 299 2.41 -0.54 -36.37
C LEU A 299 2.91 -0.23 -37.79
N VAL A 300 2.47 -0.99 -38.81
CA VAL A 300 2.81 -0.77 -40.22
C VAL A 300 2.27 0.58 -40.72
N THR A 301 0.98 0.86 -40.46
CA THR A 301 0.34 2.13 -40.85
C THR A 301 1.07 3.35 -40.27
N ASN A 302 1.64 3.22 -39.08
CA ASN A 302 2.36 4.29 -38.39
C ASN A 302 3.88 4.19 -38.48
N ARG A 303 4.44 3.24 -39.26
CA ARG A 303 5.86 2.88 -39.28
C ARG A 303 6.78 4.07 -39.45
N SER A 304 6.60 4.86 -40.51
CA SER A 304 7.45 6.02 -40.80
C SER A 304 7.41 7.08 -39.69
N LYS A 305 6.23 7.29 -39.08
CA LYS A 305 6.05 8.25 -37.98
C LYS A 305 6.74 7.75 -36.71
N LEU A 306 6.59 6.47 -36.38
CA LEU A 306 7.23 5.82 -35.24
C LEU A 306 8.76 5.84 -35.36
N LEU A 307 9.30 5.45 -36.52
CA LEU A 307 10.75 5.47 -36.76
C LEU A 307 11.33 6.88 -36.62
N ARG A 308 10.67 7.89 -37.20
CA ARG A 308 11.09 9.29 -37.06
C ARG A 308 10.99 9.79 -35.61
N PHE A 309 9.91 9.44 -34.91
CA PHE A 309 9.75 9.79 -33.49
C PHE A 309 10.86 9.18 -32.64
N PHE A 310 11.14 7.89 -32.82
CA PHE A 310 12.19 7.22 -32.07
C PHE A 310 13.57 7.73 -32.43
N ALA A 311 13.85 8.14 -33.68
CA ALA A 311 15.13 8.74 -34.04
C ALA A 311 15.52 9.93 -33.12
N GLY A 312 14.55 10.78 -32.75
CA GLY A 312 14.75 11.92 -31.84
C GLY A 312 14.77 11.59 -30.33
N PHE A 313 14.45 10.36 -29.93
CA PHE A 313 14.47 9.93 -28.53
C PHE A 313 15.91 9.70 -28.05
N LYS A 314 16.35 10.37 -26.97
CA LYS A 314 17.70 10.19 -26.41
C LYS A 314 17.74 8.99 -25.43
N ILE A 315 18.56 7.99 -25.80
CA ILE A 315 19.13 6.84 -25.04
C ILE A 315 18.28 5.56 -24.89
N ASP A 316 18.76 4.42 -25.44
CA ASP A 316 19.31 3.20 -24.77
C ASP A 316 19.42 2.02 -25.79
N LYS A 317 20.12 0.90 -25.46
CA LYS A 317 20.22 -0.31 -26.33
C LYS A 317 18.86 -0.88 -26.73
N ASP A 318 17.87 -0.78 -25.84
CA ASP A 318 16.50 -1.25 -26.08
C ASP A 318 15.81 -0.52 -27.24
N LYS A 319 16.19 0.74 -27.52
CA LYS A 319 15.67 1.51 -28.66
C LYS A 319 16.07 0.90 -29.99
N GLU A 320 17.31 0.44 -30.11
CA GLU A 320 17.80 -0.20 -31.34
C GLU A 320 17.00 -1.47 -31.64
N GLN A 321 16.70 -2.25 -30.61
CA GLN A 321 15.86 -3.45 -30.75
C GLN A 321 14.45 -3.10 -31.23
N VAL A 322 13.80 -2.09 -30.64
CA VAL A 322 12.46 -1.64 -31.09
C VAL A 322 12.49 -1.14 -32.53
N ILE A 323 13.49 -0.34 -32.90
CA ILE A 323 13.65 0.15 -34.29
C ILE A 323 13.83 -1.02 -35.25
N LYS A 324 14.65 -2.01 -34.88
CA LYS A 324 14.89 -3.22 -35.68
C LYS A 324 13.61 -4.02 -35.86
N GLU A 325 12.86 -4.25 -34.79
CA GLU A 325 11.60 -5.00 -34.82
C GLU A 325 10.54 -4.30 -35.66
N ILE A 326 10.34 -2.98 -35.49
CA ILE A 326 9.38 -2.20 -36.30
C ILE A 326 9.82 -2.12 -37.77
N SER A 327 11.13 -2.07 -38.04
CA SER A 327 11.65 -2.07 -39.41
C SER A 327 11.53 -3.42 -40.10
N ALA A 328 11.39 -4.51 -39.35
CA ALA A 328 11.22 -5.86 -39.87
C ALA A 328 9.76 -6.25 -40.14
N LEU A 329 8.78 -5.44 -39.69
CA LEU A 329 7.36 -5.58 -40.01
C LEU A 329 7.04 -5.07 -41.42
#